data_AF-A0A383A654-F1
#
_entry.id   AF-A0A383A654-F1
#
_cell.length_a   1.000
_cell.length_b   1.000
_cell.length_c   1.000
_cell.angle_alpha   90.00
_cell.angle_beta   90.00
_cell.angle_gamma   90.00
#
_symmetry.space_group_name_H-M   'P 1'
#
loop_
_entity.id
_entity.type
_entity.pdbx_description
1 polymer ?
#
loop_
_entity_poly.entity_id
_entity_poly.type
_entity_poly.pdbx_seq_one_letter_code
_entity_poly.pdbx_strand_id
1 'polypeptide(L)'
;MNQIKRLNNIFFIFFLILFNFSFRILLAADCEDVDGATSTITSNCTELTVTGDGSNITINSGVTISGATSNNRHAITTTSSTNTTITNNGNIGPTNMENFGIFHDTGSGSITLLNNTGTIHADDDTAIWNKSTITTLQNSGTIKSDDRNGIANGAGGVITNLTNSGTIWAVDDWAIKNITGTIGTITNTGTIKTNDATAIRNFEGTISTINNSDTISAKDNTIENLTDSTITDIINSSTITST
;
A
#
# COMPACT_ATOMS: atom_id res chain seq x y z
N MET A 1 -20.07 -62.44 21.38
CA MET A 1 -20.64 -61.11 21.69
C MET A 1 -19.59 -60.08 22.18
N ASN A 2 -18.31 -60.17 21.75
CA ASN A 2 -17.23 -59.27 22.20
C ASN A 2 -16.50 -58.51 21.07
N GLN A 3 -16.78 -58.80 19.81
CA GLN A 3 -16.15 -58.12 18.66
C GLN A 3 -16.87 -56.81 18.28
N ILE A 4 -18.18 -56.70 18.53
CA ILE A 4 -18.98 -55.51 18.18
C ILE A 4 -18.67 -54.30 19.09
N LYS A 5 -18.27 -54.54 20.36
CA LYS A 5 -17.86 -53.45 21.28
C LYS A 5 -16.54 -52.79 20.91
N ARG A 6 -15.61 -53.51 20.27
CA ARG A 6 -14.31 -52.95 19.85
C ARG A 6 -14.45 -52.03 18.63
N LEU A 7 -15.39 -52.33 17.73
CA LEU A 7 -15.62 -51.51 16.53
C LEU A 7 -16.22 -50.13 16.86
N ASN A 8 -17.12 -50.05 17.84
CA ASN A 8 -17.71 -48.77 18.28
C ASN A 8 -16.70 -47.84 19.00
N ASN A 9 -15.74 -48.39 19.75
CA ASN A 9 -14.72 -47.58 20.41
C ASN A 9 -13.72 -46.99 19.41
N ILE A 10 -13.39 -47.72 18.33
CA ILE A 10 -12.50 -47.21 17.27
C ILE A 10 -13.18 -46.09 16.49
N PHE A 11 -14.48 -46.21 16.21
CA PHE A 11 -15.26 -45.16 15.52
C PHE A 11 -15.37 -43.88 16.37
N PHE A 12 -15.52 -44.02 17.69
CA PHE A 12 -15.58 -42.88 18.62
C PHE A 12 -14.23 -42.17 18.76
N ILE A 13 -13.12 -42.93 18.76
CA ILE A 13 -11.76 -42.37 18.81
C ILE A 13 -11.41 -41.65 17.50
N PHE A 14 -11.86 -42.17 16.34
CA PHE A 14 -11.65 -41.51 15.06
C PHE A 14 -12.43 -40.17 14.96
N PHE A 15 -13.64 -40.12 15.52
CA PHE A 15 -14.44 -38.89 15.59
C PHE A 15 -13.83 -37.85 16.56
N LEU A 16 -13.17 -38.30 17.64
CA LEU A 16 -12.47 -37.41 18.59
C LEU A 16 -11.17 -36.82 18.01
N ILE A 17 -10.48 -37.55 17.13
CA ILE A 17 -9.26 -37.07 16.46
C ILE A 17 -9.61 -36.06 15.36
N LEU A 18 -10.74 -36.21 14.66
CA LEU A 18 -11.24 -35.23 13.70
C LEU A 18 -11.70 -33.92 14.35
N PHE A 19 -12.18 -33.94 15.60
CA PHE A 19 -12.56 -32.74 16.36
C PHE A 19 -11.38 -32.01 17.01
N ASN A 20 -10.17 -32.60 17.00
CA ASN A 20 -8.93 -31.95 17.48
C ASN A 20 -8.16 -31.23 16.36
N PHE A 21 -8.65 -31.28 15.11
CA PHE A 21 -8.38 -30.20 14.16
C PHE A 21 -9.27 -29.00 14.54
N SER A 22 -9.05 -28.49 15.74
CA SER A 22 -9.37 -27.11 16.05
C SER A 22 -8.69 -26.31 14.95
N PHE A 23 -9.49 -25.68 14.09
CA PHE A 23 -9.04 -24.56 13.26
C PHE A 23 -8.49 -23.52 14.25
N ARG A 24 -7.23 -23.68 14.65
CA ARG A 24 -6.43 -22.62 15.22
C ARG A 24 -6.28 -21.69 14.02
N ILE A 25 -7.15 -20.69 13.92
CA ILE A 25 -6.84 -19.51 13.14
C ILE A 25 -5.52 -19.04 13.74
N LEU A 26 -4.41 -19.33 13.06
CA LEU A 26 -3.10 -18.85 13.44
C LEU A 26 -3.16 -17.36 13.10
N LEU A 27 -3.61 -16.55 14.07
CA LEU A 27 -3.49 -15.11 13.96
C LEU A 27 -2.00 -14.81 13.82
N ALA A 28 -1.65 -14.08 12.76
CA ALA A 28 -0.30 -13.61 12.60
C ALA A 28 0.02 -12.71 13.80
N ALA A 29 1.20 -12.91 14.40
CA ALA A 29 1.67 -11.99 15.44
C ALA A 29 2.07 -10.66 14.80
N ASP A 30 2.20 -9.62 15.62
CA ASP A 30 2.70 -8.34 15.13
C ASP A 30 4.11 -8.48 14.56
N CYS A 31 4.43 -7.64 13.57
CA CYS A 31 5.79 -7.53 13.07
C CYS A 31 6.63 -6.90 14.18
N GLU A 32 7.89 -7.34 14.31
CA GLU A 32 8.81 -6.61 15.18
C GLU A 32 9.06 -5.22 14.58
N ASP A 33 8.87 -4.19 15.40
CA ASP A 33 9.11 -2.80 15.02
C ASP A 33 10.58 -2.61 14.58
N VAL A 34 10.78 -1.68 13.64
CA VAL A 34 12.12 -1.38 13.11
C VAL A 34 12.52 0.04 13.49
N ASP A 35 13.52 0.14 14.36
CA ASP A 35 14.07 1.41 14.86
C ASP A 35 15.54 1.57 14.46
N GLY A 36 15.80 2.35 13.40
CA GLY A 36 17.15 2.61 12.87
C GLY A 36 17.95 1.35 12.50
N ALA A 37 17.26 0.31 12.04
CA ALA A 37 17.84 -1.02 11.81
C ALA A 37 17.50 -1.60 10.43
N THR A 38 18.28 -2.59 10.00
CA THR A 38 17.95 -3.40 8.82
C THR A 38 17.13 -4.63 9.24
N SER A 39 15.97 -4.84 8.62
CA SER A 39 15.09 -5.97 8.91
C SER A 39 14.58 -6.63 7.63
N THR A 40 14.47 -7.96 7.65
CA THR A 40 13.83 -8.73 6.57
C THR A 40 12.65 -9.50 7.15
N ILE A 41 11.45 -9.19 6.67
CA ILE A 41 10.21 -9.85 7.09
C ILE A 41 10.01 -11.08 6.21
N THR A 42 10.10 -12.27 6.82
CA THR A 42 10.09 -13.57 6.13
C THR A 42 8.83 -14.40 6.37
N SER A 43 7.93 -13.93 7.23
CA SER A 43 6.68 -14.60 7.58
C SER A 43 5.57 -13.57 7.76
N ASN A 44 4.32 -13.98 7.52
CA ASN A 44 3.18 -13.09 7.71
C ASN A 44 3.13 -12.55 9.13
N CYS A 45 2.84 -11.26 9.26
CA CYS A 45 2.68 -10.56 10.52
C CYS A 45 1.62 -9.46 10.39
N THR A 46 1.18 -8.91 11.51
CA THR A 46 0.30 -7.73 11.57
C THR A 46 1.11 -6.50 11.93
N GLU A 47 0.72 -5.30 11.50
CA GLU A 47 1.25 -3.99 11.94
C GLU A 47 2.79 -3.87 12.11
N LEU A 48 3.40 -3.02 11.30
CA LEU A 48 4.82 -2.68 11.44
C LEU A 48 4.99 -1.20 11.72
N THR A 49 5.58 -0.85 12.87
CA THR A 49 6.01 0.52 13.14
C THR A 49 7.48 0.70 12.74
N VAL A 50 7.77 1.80 12.07
CA VAL A 50 9.12 2.17 11.66
C VAL A 50 9.50 3.52 12.25
N THR A 51 10.56 3.54 13.04
CA THR A 51 11.15 4.73 13.68
C THR A 51 12.65 4.80 13.40
N GLY A 52 13.33 5.79 13.98
CA GLY A 52 14.79 5.88 13.96
C GLY A 52 15.37 6.31 12.61
N ASP A 53 16.69 6.45 12.57
CA ASP A 53 17.43 6.86 11.38
C ASP A 53 18.02 5.65 10.65
N GLY A 54 17.81 5.55 9.34
CA GLY A 54 18.41 4.51 8.50
C GLY A 54 17.71 3.15 8.55
N SER A 55 16.43 3.11 8.93
CA SER A 55 15.62 1.89 8.90
C SER A 55 15.53 1.31 7.47
N ASN A 56 15.92 0.06 7.28
CA ASN A 56 15.95 -0.59 5.97
C ASN A 56 15.17 -1.91 6.02
N ILE A 57 13.93 -1.87 5.53
CA ILE A 57 12.99 -2.99 5.59
C ILE A 57 12.92 -3.68 4.23
N THR A 58 13.00 -5.01 4.23
CA THR A 58 12.67 -5.86 3.08
C THR A 58 11.54 -6.82 3.45
N ILE A 59 10.46 -6.82 2.68
CA ILE A 59 9.34 -7.78 2.80
C ILE A 59 9.50 -8.81 1.69
N ASN A 60 9.63 -10.08 2.06
CA ASN A 60 9.82 -11.15 1.09
C ASN A 60 8.56 -11.45 0.27
N SER A 61 8.77 -12.03 -0.90
CA SER A 61 7.65 -12.56 -1.69
C SER A 61 6.89 -13.63 -0.92
N GLY A 62 5.56 -13.60 -1.04
CA GLY A 62 4.65 -14.50 -0.30
C GLY A 62 4.39 -14.09 1.16
N VAL A 63 5.02 -13.02 1.65
CA VAL A 63 4.75 -12.47 2.98
C VAL A 63 3.66 -11.41 2.91
N THR A 64 2.70 -11.48 3.83
CA THR A 64 1.67 -10.46 4.04
C THR A 64 1.91 -9.71 5.35
N ILE A 65 1.96 -8.39 5.30
CA ILE A 65 1.77 -7.52 6.47
C ILE A 65 0.31 -7.05 6.46
N SER A 66 -0.46 -7.47 7.46
CA SER A 66 -1.87 -7.14 7.65
C SER A 66 -2.07 -6.04 8.69
N GLY A 67 -3.29 -5.51 8.83
CA GLY A 67 -3.64 -4.66 9.97
C GLY A 67 -3.81 -5.51 11.24
N ALA A 68 -3.49 -4.94 12.39
CA ALA A 68 -3.66 -5.60 13.68
C ALA A 68 -5.14 -5.61 14.10
N THR A 69 -5.56 -6.61 14.90
CA THR A 69 -6.93 -6.63 15.45
C THR A 69 -7.19 -5.49 16.46
N SER A 70 -6.14 -4.97 17.08
CA SER A 70 -6.17 -3.82 18.00
C SER A 70 -6.19 -2.48 17.27
N ASN A 71 -5.60 -2.44 16.07
CA ASN A 71 -5.50 -1.25 15.22
C ASN A 71 -5.39 -1.69 13.75
N ASN A 72 -6.53 -1.83 13.10
CA ASN A 72 -6.63 -2.21 11.70
C ASN A 72 -6.52 -1.00 10.76
N ARG A 73 -6.19 0.19 11.26
CA ARG A 73 -6.16 1.39 10.43
C ARG A 73 -5.00 1.39 9.44
N HIS A 74 -3.92 0.67 9.74
CA HIS A 74 -2.71 0.62 8.90
C HIS A 74 -1.99 -0.73 8.98
N ALA A 75 -1.32 -1.15 7.90
CA ALA A 75 -0.34 -2.24 7.96
C ALA A 75 1.05 -1.75 8.31
N ILE A 76 1.51 -0.63 7.74
CA ILE A 76 2.81 -0.04 8.06
C ILE A 76 2.61 1.42 8.44
N THR A 77 3.23 1.82 9.55
CA THR A 77 3.30 3.21 9.97
C THR A 77 4.75 3.61 10.12
N THR A 78 5.13 4.75 9.55
CA THR A 78 6.44 5.35 9.77
C THR A 78 6.27 6.66 10.54
N THR A 79 6.90 6.78 11.70
CA THR A 79 6.74 7.92 12.62
C THR A 79 8.10 8.52 12.94
N SER A 80 8.35 9.74 12.45
CA SER A 80 9.63 10.45 12.63
C SER A 80 10.89 9.68 12.17
N SER A 81 10.75 8.52 11.53
CA SER A 81 11.88 7.75 10.98
C SER A 81 12.53 8.52 9.83
N THR A 82 13.84 8.67 9.83
CA THR A 82 14.58 9.34 8.74
C THR A 82 15.40 8.35 7.93
N ASN A 83 15.66 8.67 6.68
CA ASN A 83 16.46 7.84 5.78
C ASN A 83 15.90 6.40 5.62
N THR A 84 14.59 6.23 5.76
CA THR A 84 13.94 4.93 5.71
C THR A 84 13.91 4.38 4.28
N THR A 85 14.28 3.12 4.11
CA THR A 85 14.07 2.36 2.88
C THR A 85 13.08 1.23 3.13
N ILE A 86 12.07 1.11 2.27
CA ILE A 86 11.09 0.02 2.30
C ILE A 86 11.11 -0.66 0.94
N THR A 87 11.47 -1.95 0.92
CA THR A 87 11.37 -2.82 -0.26
C THR A 87 10.25 -3.83 -0.05
N ASN A 88 9.14 -3.67 -0.77
CA ASN A 88 8.02 -4.59 -0.74
C ASN A 88 8.05 -5.53 -1.94
N ASN A 89 8.34 -6.82 -1.71
CA ASN A 89 8.16 -7.89 -2.70
C ASN A 89 6.97 -8.81 -2.39
N GLY A 90 6.29 -8.55 -1.27
CA GLY A 90 5.18 -9.33 -0.76
C GLY A 90 3.86 -8.58 -0.92
N ASN A 91 3.07 -8.57 0.15
CA ASN A 91 1.76 -7.96 0.20
C ASN A 91 1.62 -7.11 1.46
N ILE A 92 1.25 -5.84 1.30
CA ILE A 92 0.92 -4.94 2.40
C ILE A 92 -0.58 -4.67 2.31
N GLY A 93 -1.35 -5.17 3.27
CA GLY A 93 -2.81 -5.16 3.24
C GLY A 93 -3.42 -6.07 2.17
N PRO A 94 -4.75 -6.15 2.07
CA PRO A 94 -5.72 -5.43 2.90
C PRO A 94 -6.21 -6.28 4.08
N THR A 95 -5.64 -7.48 4.29
CA THR A 95 -6.16 -8.41 5.30
C THR A 95 -6.24 -7.72 6.66
N ASN A 96 -7.44 -7.69 7.24
CA ASN A 96 -7.75 -6.99 8.48
C ASN A 96 -7.28 -5.53 8.49
N MET A 97 -7.49 -4.78 7.40
CA MET A 97 -7.22 -3.35 7.34
C MET A 97 -8.43 -2.53 6.91
N GLU A 98 -8.63 -1.39 7.55
CA GLU A 98 -9.65 -0.40 7.15
C GLU A 98 -9.05 0.61 6.19
N ASN A 99 -8.01 1.36 6.60
CA ASN A 99 -7.68 2.59 5.88
C ASN A 99 -6.41 2.53 5.02
N PHE A 100 -5.25 2.16 5.58
CA PHE A 100 -3.95 2.42 4.92
C PHE A 100 -3.05 1.20 4.77
N GLY A 101 -2.51 0.97 3.58
CA GLY A 101 -1.38 0.04 3.44
C GLY A 101 -0.16 0.60 4.16
N ILE A 102 0.26 1.79 3.75
CA ILE A 102 1.34 2.55 4.37
C ILE A 102 0.82 3.93 4.78
N PHE A 103 0.97 4.26 6.05
CA PHE A 103 0.73 5.59 6.61
C PHE A 103 2.06 6.26 6.97
N HIS A 104 2.52 7.18 6.12
CA HIS A 104 3.71 7.99 6.38
C HIS A 104 3.31 9.29 7.07
N ASP A 105 3.42 9.30 8.40
CA ASP A 105 2.85 10.36 9.21
C ASP A 105 3.61 11.69 9.08
N THR A 106 2.97 12.74 9.60
CA THR A 106 3.51 14.10 9.63
C THR A 106 4.80 14.21 10.45
N GLY A 107 5.58 15.25 10.15
CA GLY A 107 6.78 15.60 10.92
C GLY A 107 8.05 15.44 10.09
N SER A 108 9.18 15.27 10.76
CA SER A 108 10.51 15.19 10.12
C SER A 108 10.86 13.84 9.52
N GLY A 109 9.91 12.88 9.49
CA GLY A 109 10.16 11.57 8.92
C GLY A 109 10.48 11.66 7.42
N SER A 110 11.33 10.76 6.93
CA SER A 110 11.61 10.63 5.50
C SER A 110 11.78 9.17 5.09
N ILE A 111 11.09 8.81 4.02
CA ILE A 111 11.35 7.59 3.26
C ILE A 111 12.19 7.99 2.05
N THR A 112 13.45 7.58 2.01
CA THR A 112 14.33 7.85 0.87
C THR A 112 13.95 7.01 -0.34
N LEU A 113 13.55 5.76 -0.10
CA LEU A 113 13.09 4.84 -1.14
C LEU A 113 11.94 3.96 -0.64
N LEU A 114 10.81 4.05 -1.34
CA LEU A 114 9.76 3.05 -1.30
C LEU A 114 9.76 2.30 -2.63
N ASN A 115 10.25 1.07 -2.64
CA ASN A 115 10.31 0.22 -3.82
C ASN A 115 9.27 -0.91 -3.71
N ASN A 116 8.23 -0.85 -4.52
CA ASN A 116 7.15 -1.82 -4.56
C ASN A 116 7.23 -2.69 -5.83
N THR A 117 7.60 -3.95 -5.67
CA THR A 117 7.50 -5.00 -6.70
C THR A 117 6.34 -5.96 -6.42
N GLY A 118 5.82 -5.96 -5.19
CA GLY A 118 4.64 -6.70 -4.75
C GLY A 118 3.35 -5.89 -4.81
N THR A 119 2.49 -6.06 -3.81
CA THR A 119 1.21 -5.36 -3.70
C THR A 119 1.16 -4.49 -2.44
N ILE A 120 0.67 -3.26 -2.58
CA ILE A 120 0.22 -2.41 -1.48
C ILE A 120 -1.27 -2.16 -1.72
N HIS A 121 -2.12 -2.58 -0.79
CA HIS A 121 -3.57 -2.57 -0.94
C HIS A 121 -4.27 -2.08 0.33
N ALA A 122 -5.18 -1.11 0.19
CA ALA A 122 -6.18 -0.73 1.20
C ALA A 122 -7.61 -1.07 0.74
N ASP A 123 -8.48 -1.50 1.64
CA ASP A 123 -9.88 -1.76 1.32
C ASP A 123 -10.69 -0.45 1.21
N ASP A 124 -10.68 0.41 2.24
CA ASP A 124 -11.65 1.53 2.31
C ASP A 124 -11.07 2.93 2.02
N ASP A 125 -9.76 3.15 2.10
CA ASP A 125 -9.23 4.50 1.97
C ASP A 125 -8.04 4.57 1.01
N THR A 126 -6.83 4.56 1.54
CA THR A 126 -5.65 4.99 0.79
C THR A 126 -4.52 3.98 0.90
N ALA A 127 -4.08 3.38 -0.21
CA ALA A 127 -3.00 2.37 -0.15
C ALA A 127 -1.69 2.97 0.40
N ILE A 128 -1.32 4.18 -0.02
CA ILE A 128 -0.18 4.94 0.52
C ILE A 128 -0.63 6.37 0.84
N TRP A 129 -0.70 6.72 2.12
CA TRP A 129 -0.94 8.10 2.54
C TRP A 129 0.37 8.73 3.02
N ASN A 130 0.89 9.66 2.22
CA ASN A 130 2.05 10.45 2.53
C ASN A 130 1.67 11.80 3.16
N LYS A 131 2.19 12.09 4.36
CA LYS A 131 2.07 13.40 5.03
C LYS A 131 3.43 13.99 5.43
N SER A 132 4.53 13.42 4.92
CA SER A 132 5.88 13.96 5.03
C SER A 132 6.69 13.65 3.75
N THR A 133 7.97 13.29 3.82
CA THR A 133 8.82 13.22 2.62
C THR A 133 9.05 11.78 2.16
N ILE A 134 8.60 11.47 0.94
CA ILE A 134 9.06 10.33 0.16
C ILE A 134 9.94 10.87 -0.98
N THR A 135 11.24 10.61 -0.93
CA THR A 135 12.12 11.07 -2.02
C THR A 135 11.84 10.31 -3.31
N THR A 136 11.81 8.97 -3.23
CA THR A 136 11.58 8.13 -4.41
C THR A 136 10.54 7.06 -4.10
N LEU A 137 9.45 7.05 -4.85
CA LEU A 137 8.48 5.98 -4.89
C LEU A 137 8.62 5.27 -6.25
N GLN A 138 9.01 3.99 -6.22
CA GLN A 138 9.10 3.12 -7.39
C GLN A 138 8.04 2.04 -7.29
N ASN A 139 7.14 1.99 -8.27
CA ASN A 139 6.15 0.95 -8.38
C ASN A 139 6.37 0.16 -9.68
N SER A 140 6.70 -1.12 -9.53
CA SER A 140 6.70 -2.12 -10.61
C SER A 140 5.67 -3.24 -10.36
N GLY A 141 5.13 -3.30 -9.15
CA GLY A 141 3.99 -4.15 -8.79
C GLY A 141 2.66 -3.41 -8.84
N THR A 142 1.83 -3.61 -7.82
CA THR A 142 0.50 -3.00 -7.71
C THR A 142 0.40 -2.13 -6.47
N ILE A 143 -0.12 -0.91 -6.63
CA ILE A 143 -0.61 -0.07 -5.54
C ILE A 143 -2.10 0.13 -5.83
N LYS A 144 -2.98 -0.35 -4.95
CA LYS A 144 -4.42 -0.26 -5.17
C LYS A 144 -5.23 0.12 -3.94
N SER A 145 -6.31 0.85 -4.13
CA SER A 145 -7.39 0.96 -3.16
C SER A 145 -8.70 0.50 -3.79
N ASP A 146 -9.54 -0.17 -3.00
CA ASP A 146 -10.86 -0.61 -3.44
C ASP A 146 -11.94 0.48 -3.25
N ASP A 147 -11.56 1.65 -2.71
CA ASP A 147 -12.42 2.85 -2.60
C ASP A 147 -11.63 4.09 -3.08
N ARG A 148 -10.97 4.83 -2.17
CA ARG A 148 -10.58 6.23 -2.45
C ARG A 148 -9.28 6.41 -3.23
N ASN A 149 -8.13 6.08 -2.65
CA ASN A 149 -6.84 6.50 -3.22
C ASN A 149 -5.84 5.35 -3.39
N GLY A 150 -5.24 5.21 -4.57
CA GLY A 150 -4.01 4.43 -4.69
C GLY A 150 -2.90 5.11 -3.88
N ILE A 151 -2.65 6.38 -4.17
CA ILE A 151 -1.67 7.22 -3.45
C ILE A 151 -2.32 8.55 -3.11
N ALA A 152 -2.26 8.97 -1.84
CA ALA A 152 -2.58 10.32 -1.42
C ALA A 152 -1.33 11.04 -0.89
N ASN A 153 -1.00 12.19 -1.46
CA ASN A 153 0.03 13.09 -0.97
C ASN A 153 -0.62 14.31 -0.30
N GLY A 154 -0.71 14.27 1.02
CA GLY A 154 -1.47 15.24 1.83
C GLY A 154 -0.68 16.49 2.22
N ALA A 155 -1.25 17.26 3.16
CA ALA A 155 -0.61 18.44 3.73
C ALA A 155 0.75 18.12 4.35
N GLY A 156 1.78 18.86 3.94
CA GLY A 156 3.18 18.59 4.33
C GLY A 156 3.83 17.44 3.55
N GLY A 157 3.06 16.72 2.74
CA GLY A 157 3.50 15.63 1.89
C GLY A 157 4.34 16.11 0.71
N VAL A 158 5.54 15.54 0.58
CA VAL A 158 6.41 15.71 -0.57
C VAL A 158 6.70 14.34 -1.16
N ILE A 159 6.41 14.16 -2.45
CA ILE A 159 6.94 13.05 -3.25
C ILE A 159 7.84 13.63 -4.32
N THR A 160 9.16 13.47 -4.22
CA THR A 160 10.05 14.08 -5.22
C THR A 160 9.92 13.37 -6.57
N ASN A 161 10.01 12.04 -6.58
CA ASN A 161 9.87 11.23 -7.78
C ASN A 161 8.91 10.06 -7.55
N LEU A 162 7.85 9.99 -8.35
CA LEU A 162 6.95 8.86 -8.45
C LEU A 162 7.16 8.17 -9.81
N THR A 163 7.73 6.98 -9.81
CA THR A 163 7.93 6.18 -11.03
C THR A 163 7.00 4.97 -11.00
N ASN A 164 6.09 4.90 -11.96
CA ASN A 164 5.17 3.79 -12.13
C ASN A 164 5.45 3.02 -13.43
N SER A 165 5.91 1.79 -13.29
CA SER A 165 6.02 0.78 -14.36
C SER A 165 5.04 -0.38 -14.19
N GLY A 166 4.39 -0.46 -13.02
CA GLY A 166 3.33 -1.41 -12.72
C GLY A 166 1.94 -0.75 -12.82
N THR A 167 1.10 -1.02 -11.83
CA THR A 167 -0.26 -0.46 -11.74
C THR A 167 -0.44 0.38 -10.49
N ILE A 168 -0.95 1.60 -10.66
CA ILE A 168 -1.55 2.41 -9.59
C ILE A 168 -3.04 2.54 -9.89
N TRP A 169 -3.89 2.14 -8.94
CA TRP A 169 -5.33 2.05 -9.15
C TRP A 169 -6.12 2.47 -7.92
N ALA A 170 -7.22 3.18 -8.12
CA ALA A 170 -8.33 3.24 -7.16
C ALA A 170 -9.59 2.75 -7.86
N VAL A 171 -10.43 1.96 -7.19
CA VAL A 171 -11.68 1.52 -7.81
C VAL A 171 -12.62 2.70 -8.01
N ASP A 172 -12.80 3.54 -6.99
CA ASP A 172 -13.81 4.61 -7.02
C ASP A 172 -13.18 5.98 -7.33
N ASP A 173 -12.42 6.57 -6.41
CA ASP A 173 -12.10 7.99 -6.55
C ASP A 173 -10.83 8.30 -7.39
N TRP A 174 -9.65 8.14 -6.80
CA TRP A 174 -8.40 8.72 -7.33
C TRP A 174 -7.22 7.77 -7.31
N ALA A 175 -6.66 7.42 -8.47
CA ALA A 175 -5.43 6.61 -8.49
C ALA A 175 -4.29 7.33 -7.77
N ILE A 176 -4.13 8.64 -8.05
CA ILE A 176 -3.21 9.54 -7.37
C ILE A 176 -3.94 10.82 -7.02
N LYS A 177 -3.91 11.20 -5.75
CA LYS A 177 -4.44 12.47 -5.27
C LYS A 177 -3.35 13.28 -4.56
N ASN A 178 -3.01 14.44 -5.09
CA ASN A 178 -2.18 15.43 -4.42
C ASN A 178 -3.09 16.47 -3.76
N ILE A 179 -3.02 16.60 -2.44
CA ILE A 179 -3.91 17.45 -1.62
C ILE A 179 -3.02 18.38 -0.80
N THR A 180 -2.88 19.64 -1.18
CA THR A 180 -1.99 20.63 -0.52
C THR A 180 -0.51 20.20 -0.42
N GLY A 181 -0.14 19.11 -1.09
CA GLY A 181 1.21 18.56 -1.12
C GLY A 181 1.98 18.95 -2.37
N THR A 182 3.23 18.52 -2.45
CA THR A 182 4.08 18.67 -3.62
C THR A 182 4.49 17.31 -4.19
N ILE A 183 4.21 17.09 -5.47
CA ILE A 183 4.81 16.01 -6.25
C ILE A 183 5.75 16.65 -7.26
N GLY A 184 7.03 16.24 -7.28
CA GLY A 184 7.98 16.72 -8.28
C GLY A 184 7.62 16.15 -9.65
N THR A 185 7.99 14.90 -9.88
CA THR A 185 7.75 14.23 -11.16
C THR A 185 6.95 12.94 -10.98
N ILE A 186 5.91 12.77 -11.79
CA ILE A 186 5.24 11.50 -12.05
C ILE A 186 5.73 10.97 -13.38
N THR A 187 6.44 9.84 -13.39
CA THR A 187 6.84 9.12 -14.61
C THR A 187 6.03 7.84 -14.72
N ASN A 188 5.20 7.74 -15.75
CA ASN A 188 4.36 6.58 -15.99
C ASN A 188 4.81 5.84 -17.27
N THR A 189 5.30 4.62 -17.09
CA THR A 189 5.56 3.62 -18.13
C THR A 189 4.69 2.37 -17.96
N GLY A 190 3.70 2.42 -17.05
CA GLY A 190 2.71 1.37 -16.82
C GLY A 190 1.29 1.94 -16.84
N THR A 191 0.44 1.50 -15.92
CA THR A 191 -0.95 1.94 -15.85
C THR A 191 -1.25 2.76 -14.59
N ILE A 192 -1.83 3.94 -14.77
CA ILE A 192 -2.48 4.71 -13.70
C ILE A 192 -3.95 4.80 -14.06
N LYS A 193 -4.85 4.28 -13.21
CA LYS A 193 -6.27 4.26 -13.56
C LYS A 193 -7.24 4.41 -12.40
N THR A 194 -8.46 4.80 -12.71
CA THR A 194 -9.64 4.62 -11.85
C THR A 194 -10.82 4.10 -12.69
N ASN A 195 -11.81 3.45 -12.06
CA ASN A 195 -13.02 3.04 -12.75
C ASN A 195 -14.15 4.08 -12.67
N ASP A 196 -14.06 5.07 -11.78
CA ASP A 196 -15.11 6.09 -11.62
C ASP A 196 -14.58 7.52 -11.79
N ALA A 197 -13.96 8.13 -10.78
CA ALA A 197 -13.72 9.58 -10.80
C ALA A 197 -12.46 10.00 -11.60
N THR A 198 -11.38 10.44 -10.93
CA THR A 198 -10.22 11.05 -11.60
C THR A 198 -8.93 10.24 -11.44
N ALA A 199 -8.21 9.91 -12.51
CA ALA A 199 -6.97 9.12 -12.35
C ALA A 199 -5.88 9.90 -11.59
N ILE A 200 -5.60 11.16 -11.98
CA ILE A 200 -4.68 12.04 -11.25
C ILE A 200 -5.41 13.34 -10.87
N ARG A 201 -5.63 13.57 -9.58
CA ARG A 201 -6.23 14.80 -9.06
C ARG A 201 -5.22 15.63 -8.30
N ASN A 202 -5.08 16.89 -8.68
CA ASN A 202 -4.30 17.88 -7.96
C ASN A 202 -5.24 18.93 -7.34
N PHE A 203 -5.27 18.98 -6.01
CA PHE A 203 -6.16 19.84 -5.23
C PHE A 203 -5.34 20.69 -4.24
N GLU A 204 -5.30 22.00 -4.50
CA GLU A 204 -4.51 22.99 -3.77
C GLU A 204 -3.01 22.63 -3.67
N GLY A 205 -2.54 21.76 -4.56
CA GLY A 205 -1.21 21.18 -4.55
C GLY A 205 -0.39 21.55 -5.77
N THR A 206 0.89 21.18 -5.76
CA THR A 206 1.79 21.33 -6.91
C THR A 206 2.23 19.98 -7.43
N ILE A 207 2.07 19.76 -8.74
CA ILE A 207 2.74 18.69 -9.48
C ILE A 207 3.65 19.37 -10.51
N SER A 208 4.97 19.18 -10.46
CA SER A 208 5.82 19.85 -11.46
C SER A 208 5.64 19.21 -12.83
N THR A 209 5.85 17.90 -12.95
CA THR A 209 5.82 17.23 -14.26
C THR A 209 5.06 15.91 -14.21
N ILE A 210 4.19 15.70 -15.19
CA ILE A 210 3.62 14.39 -15.52
C ILE A 210 4.22 13.94 -16.85
N ASN A 211 5.02 12.88 -16.83
CA ASN A 211 5.58 12.24 -18.02
C ASN A 211 4.91 10.88 -18.23
N ASN A 212 4.00 10.82 -19.20
CA ASN A 212 3.30 9.61 -19.56
C ASN A 212 3.85 9.00 -20.86
N SER A 213 4.20 7.73 -20.80
CA SER A 213 4.63 6.92 -21.94
C SER A 213 3.85 5.62 -22.09
N ASP A 214 2.85 5.40 -21.23
CA ASP A 214 1.89 4.31 -21.37
C ASP A 214 0.47 4.84 -21.05
N THR A 215 -0.25 4.29 -20.08
CA THR A 215 -1.69 4.53 -19.96
C THR A 215 -2.05 5.27 -18.67
N ILE A 216 -2.74 6.40 -18.84
CA ILE A 216 -3.50 7.07 -17.78
C ILE A 216 -4.97 7.08 -18.20
N SER A 217 -5.84 6.44 -17.42
CA SER A 217 -7.26 6.34 -17.77
C SER A 217 -8.21 6.48 -16.60
N ALA A 218 -9.35 7.13 -16.82
CA ALA A 218 -10.41 7.27 -15.82
C ALA A 218 -11.77 7.21 -16.52
N LYS A 219 -12.87 7.12 -15.79
CA LYS A 219 -14.20 7.25 -16.39
C LYS A 219 -14.60 8.73 -16.54
N ASP A 220 -14.42 9.54 -15.50
CA ASP A 220 -14.72 10.98 -15.58
C ASP A 220 -13.54 11.80 -16.16
N ASN A 221 -12.63 12.27 -15.30
CA ASN A 221 -11.49 13.10 -15.71
C ASN A 221 -10.19 12.29 -15.64
N THR A 222 -9.35 12.32 -16.66
CA THR A 222 -8.06 11.63 -16.57
C THR A 222 -7.08 12.35 -15.66
N ILE A 223 -6.95 13.65 -15.85
CA ILE A 223 -6.07 14.53 -15.06
C ILE A 223 -6.87 15.78 -14.72
N GLU A 224 -7.02 16.08 -13.43
CA GLU A 224 -7.79 17.23 -12.93
C GLU A 224 -6.89 18.13 -12.08
N ASN A 225 -6.70 19.38 -12.52
CA ASN A 225 -5.99 20.41 -11.76
C ASN A 225 -7.00 21.44 -11.27
N LEU A 226 -7.31 21.44 -9.97
CA LEU A 226 -8.33 22.31 -9.39
C LEU A 226 -7.81 23.73 -9.13
N THR A 227 -8.69 24.60 -8.64
CA THR A 227 -8.34 25.94 -8.17
C THR A 227 -7.16 25.89 -7.20
N ASP A 228 -6.30 26.91 -7.25
CA ASP A 228 -5.09 27.04 -6.42
C ASP A 228 -4.10 25.86 -6.54
N SER A 229 -4.25 25.05 -7.59
CA SER A 229 -3.39 23.91 -7.91
C SER A 229 -2.53 24.21 -9.12
N THR A 230 -1.30 23.72 -9.15
CA THR A 230 -0.38 23.87 -10.30
C THR A 230 0.04 22.52 -10.84
N ILE A 231 -0.17 22.28 -12.13
CA ILE A 231 0.59 21.31 -12.92
C ILE A 231 1.43 22.09 -13.92
N THR A 232 2.76 21.99 -13.86
CA THR A 232 3.62 22.79 -14.76
C THR A 232 3.70 22.18 -16.15
N ASP A 233 4.07 20.90 -16.23
CA ASP A 233 4.28 20.21 -17.50
C ASP A 233 3.51 18.89 -17.57
N ILE A 234 2.88 18.64 -18.72
CA ILE A 234 2.35 17.33 -19.09
C ILE A 234 3.00 16.92 -20.41
N ILE A 235 3.86 15.91 -20.34
CA ILE A 235 4.54 15.31 -21.48
C ILE A 235 3.88 13.96 -21.71
N ASN A 236 3.16 13.82 -22.81
CA ASN A 236 2.47 12.58 -23.15
C ASN A 236 2.99 12.01 -24.47
N SER A 237 3.43 10.76 -24.44
CA SER A 237 3.89 10.01 -25.61
C SER A 237 3.04 8.76 -25.89
N SER A 238 1.96 8.54 -25.11
CA SER A 238 1.02 7.42 -25.29
C SER A 238 -0.41 7.83 -24.87
N THR A 239 -1.13 6.99 -24.14
CA THR A 239 -2.58 7.14 -23.90
C THR A 239 -2.88 7.93 -22.64
N ILE A 240 -3.67 8.99 -22.80
CA ILE A 240 -4.42 9.63 -21.74
C ILE A 240 -5.88 9.66 -22.21
N THR A 241 -6.76 8.86 -21.62
CA THR A 241 -8.14 8.69 -22.11
C THR A 241 -9.16 8.58 -21.00
N SER A 242 -10.31 9.26 -21.14
CA SER A 242 -11.50 8.90 -20.37
C SER A 242 -12.23 7.72 -21.06
N THR A 243 -12.99 6.93 -20.30
CA THR A 243 -13.73 5.75 -20.80
C THR A 243 -15.18 5.74 -20.40
#